data_AF-A0A2N2LS89-F1
#
_entry.id   AF-A0A2N2LS89-F1
#
_cell.length_a   1.000
_cell.length_b   1.000
_cell.length_c   1.000
_cell.angle_alpha   90.00
_cell.angle_beta   90.00
_cell.angle_gamma   90.00
#
_symmetry.space_group_name_H-M   'P 1'
#
loop_
_entity.id
_entity.type
_entity.pdbx_description
1 polymer ?
#
loop_
_entity_poly.entity_id
_entity_poly.type
_entity_poly.pdbx_seq_one_letter_code
_entity_poly.pdbx_strand_id
1 'polypeptide(L)'
;MKHDSHSVTSNAWVQLYQARRITSDPQSRPPGRPSSLVPRHKVGLTLSKGEIAELNKWEARFSKLLNRKVSLGETVGILSRLCSARMQLVPGEKARNLDELVAMIIGTE
;
A
#
# COMPACT_ATOMS: atom_id res chain seq x y z
N MET A 1 25.98 17.59 -31.64
CA MET A 1 26.33 16.21 -31.22
C MET A 1 25.04 15.51 -30.86
N LYS A 2 24.75 14.40 -31.54
CA LYS A 2 23.51 13.63 -31.44
C LYS A 2 23.46 12.94 -30.06
N HIS A 3 22.34 13.02 -29.34
CA HIS A 3 22.13 12.18 -28.17
C HIS A 3 21.54 10.85 -28.65
N ASP A 4 22.34 9.80 -28.53
CA ASP A 4 21.96 8.44 -28.89
C ASP A 4 20.81 7.95 -28.02
N SER A 5 19.73 7.59 -28.71
CA SER A 5 18.59 6.85 -28.19
C SER A 5 19.03 5.45 -27.79
N HIS A 6 19.53 5.28 -26.57
CA HIS A 6 19.77 3.95 -26.02
C HIS A 6 18.43 3.28 -25.67
N SER A 7 17.85 2.59 -26.66
CA SER A 7 16.87 1.54 -26.43
C SER A 7 17.57 0.35 -25.76
N VAL A 8 17.75 0.42 -24.44
CA VAL A 8 18.15 -0.74 -23.65
C VAL A 8 16.89 -1.27 -22.99
N THR A 9 16.43 -2.41 -23.48
CA THR A 9 15.44 -3.31 -22.88
C THR A 9 15.95 -3.80 -21.52
N SER A 10 16.03 -2.89 -20.54
CA SER A 10 16.38 -3.23 -19.17
C SER A 10 15.17 -3.94 -18.55
N ASN A 11 15.38 -5.17 -18.09
CA ASN A 11 14.38 -6.01 -17.44
C ASN A 11 13.62 -5.20 -16.38
N ALA A 12 12.28 -5.24 -16.40
CA ALA A 12 11.42 -4.45 -15.52
C ALA A 12 11.78 -4.58 -14.03
N TRP A 13 12.27 -5.75 -13.61
CA TRP A 13 12.73 -5.97 -12.23
C TRP A 13 14.02 -5.21 -11.89
N VAL A 14 14.93 -5.05 -12.86
CA VAL A 14 16.18 -4.29 -12.70
C VAL A 14 15.89 -2.80 -12.60
N GLN A 15 14.97 -2.29 -13.42
CA GLN A 15 14.52 -0.90 -13.33
C GLN A 15 13.85 -0.61 -11.98
N LEU A 16 13.00 -1.53 -11.48
CA LEU A 16 12.36 -1.43 -10.16
C LEU A 16 13.37 -1.47 -9.00
N TYR A 17 14.40 -2.32 -9.10
CA TYR A 17 15.45 -2.42 -8.11
C TYR A 17 16.29 -1.14 -8.05
N GLN A 18 16.67 -0.60 -9.22
CA GLN A 18 17.40 0.67 -9.32
C GLN A 18 16.57 1.84 -8.80
N ALA A 19 15.29 1.92 -9.16
CA ALA A 19 14.39 2.98 -8.68
C ALA A 19 14.22 2.99 -7.15
N ARG A 20 14.24 1.82 -6.49
CA ARG A 20 14.20 1.73 -5.01
C ARG A 20 15.50 2.16 -4.33
N ARG A 21 16.63 2.12 -5.04
CA ARG A 21 17.94 2.51 -4.51
C ARG A 21 18.27 3.99 -4.70
N ILE A 22 17.57 4.70 -5.59
CA ILE A 22 17.76 6.14 -5.79
C ILE A 22 16.91 6.88 -4.74
N THR A 23 17.45 7.02 -3.53
CA THR A 23 16.96 7.99 -2.54
C THR A 23 17.64 9.33 -2.81
N SER A 24 17.22 10.03 -3.85
CA SER A 24 17.61 11.42 -4.06
C SER A 24 16.64 12.32 -3.29
N ASP A 25 17.14 13.05 -2.30
CA ASP A 25 16.39 14.10 -1.62
C ASP A 25 15.87 15.14 -2.64
N PRO A 26 14.61 15.61 -2.53
CA PRO A 26 14.02 16.51 -3.51
C PRO A 26 14.68 17.90 -3.44
N GLN A 27 15.48 18.23 -4.45
CA GLN A 27 16.05 19.56 -4.62
C GLN A 27 14.95 20.56 -5.04
N SER A 28 14.53 21.44 -4.13
CA SER A 28 13.62 22.56 -4.42
C SER A 28 14.27 23.53 -5.42
N ARG A 29 13.57 23.86 -6.52
CA ARG A 29 14.06 24.80 -7.55
C ARG A 29 13.31 26.14 -7.45
N PRO A 30 13.96 27.26 -7.83
CA PRO A 30 13.37 28.60 -7.72
C PRO A 30 12.16 28.80 -8.64
N PRO A 31 11.24 29.72 -8.29
CA PRO A 31 9.99 29.96 -8.99
C PRO A 31 10.23 30.52 -10.40
N GLY A 32 9.57 29.94 -11.41
CA GLY A 32 9.66 30.36 -12.82
C GLY A 32 9.95 29.23 -13.82
N ARG A 33 10.33 28.04 -13.35
CA ARG A 33 10.36 26.82 -14.19
C ARG A 33 9.05 26.05 -13.96
N PRO A 34 8.38 25.49 -15.00
CA PRO A 34 7.31 24.54 -14.76
C PRO A 34 7.82 23.47 -13.79
N SER A 35 7.01 23.14 -12.78
CA SER A 35 7.35 22.10 -11.82
C SER A 35 7.78 20.87 -12.62
N SER A 36 8.98 20.34 -12.35
CA SER A 36 9.32 19.03 -12.89
C SER A 36 8.21 18.07 -12.50
N LEU A 37 7.93 17.04 -13.33
CA LEU A 37 7.09 15.91 -12.92
C LEU A 37 7.49 15.53 -11.51
N VAL A 38 6.71 15.99 -10.53
CA VAL A 38 6.89 15.58 -9.15
C VAL A 38 6.70 14.08 -9.26
N PRO A 39 7.71 13.27 -8.91
CA PRO A 39 7.46 11.87 -8.72
C PRO A 39 6.40 11.84 -7.62
N ARG A 40 5.12 11.76 -8.00
CA ARG A 40 4.09 11.30 -7.10
C ARG A 40 4.65 9.96 -6.70
N HIS A 41 5.16 9.85 -5.49
CA HIS A 41 5.39 8.57 -4.87
C HIS A 41 4.00 7.92 -4.76
N LYS A 42 3.50 7.42 -5.89
CA LYS A 42 2.60 6.30 -5.90
C LYS A 42 3.51 5.18 -5.41
N VAL A 43 3.60 5.06 -4.09
CA VAL A 43 4.04 3.84 -3.46
C VAL A 43 2.94 2.87 -3.82
N GLY A 44 2.98 2.34 -5.05
CA GLY A 44 2.17 1.23 -5.46
C GLY A 44 2.64 0.09 -4.59
N LEU A 45 2.00 -0.06 -3.43
CA LEU A 45 2.17 -1.22 -2.58
C LEU A 45 1.75 -2.39 -3.48
N THR A 46 2.73 -3.05 -4.06
CA THR A 46 2.50 -4.18 -4.94
C THR A 46 2.21 -5.34 -4.03
N LEU A 47 0.92 -5.64 -3.87
CA LEU A 47 0.49 -6.78 -3.08
C LEU A 47 1.05 -8.06 -3.73
N SER A 48 1.58 -8.93 -2.89
CA SER A 48 1.94 -10.29 -3.27
C SER A 48 0.71 -11.07 -3.73
N LYS A 49 0.94 -12.17 -4.47
CA LYS A 49 -0.15 -13.06 -4.90
C LYS A 49 -0.97 -13.60 -3.72
N GLY A 50 -0.32 -13.82 -2.57
CA GLY A 50 -0.99 -14.28 -1.34
C GLY A 50 -1.92 -13.22 -0.78
N GLU A 51 -1.47 -11.98 -0.66
CA GLU A 51 -2.29 -10.86 -0.16
C GLU A 51 -3.49 -10.58 -1.07
N ILE A 52 -3.32 -10.68 -2.40
CA ILE A 52 -4.42 -10.55 -3.36
C ILE A 52 -5.44 -11.69 -3.16
N ALA A 53 -4.97 -12.92 -2.96
CA ALA A 53 -5.86 -14.05 -2.71
C ALA A 53 -6.69 -13.88 -1.43
N GLU A 54 -6.08 -13.35 -0.36
CA GLU A 54 -6.80 -13.02 0.88
C GLU A 54 -7.83 -11.90 0.69
N LEU A 55 -7.47 -10.83 -0.03
CA LEU A 55 -8.43 -9.77 -0.33
C LEU A 55 -9.62 -10.26 -1.17
N ASN A 56 -9.40 -11.15 -2.14
CA ASN A 56 -10.48 -11.74 -2.93
C ASN A 56 -11.44 -12.60 -2.08
N LYS A 57 -10.92 -13.31 -1.06
CA LYS A 57 -11.77 -14.03 -0.09
C LYS A 57 -12.65 -13.07 0.70
N TRP A 58 -12.08 -11.95 1.15
CA TRP A 58 -12.84 -10.91 1.86
C TRP A 58 -13.84 -10.19 0.95
N GLU A 59 -13.49 -9.91 -0.30
CA GLU A 59 -14.41 -9.34 -1.30
C GLU A 59 -15.65 -10.23 -1.47
N ALA A 60 -15.47 -11.55 -1.61
CA ALA A 60 -16.57 -12.49 -1.71
C ALA A 60 -17.44 -12.52 -0.45
N ARG A 61 -16.82 -12.47 0.74
CA ARG A 61 -17.54 -12.42 2.03
C ARG A 61 -18.37 -11.15 2.18
N PHE A 62 -17.78 -9.99 1.92
CA PHE A 62 -18.51 -8.72 1.99
C PHE A 62 -19.59 -8.61 0.93
N SER A 63 -19.33 -9.13 -0.28
CA SER A 63 -20.33 -9.14 -1.33
C SER A 63 -21.55 -9.98 -0.96
N LYS A 64 -21.31 -11.14 -0.32
CA LYS A 64 -22.38 -11.99 0.22
C LYS A 64 -23.14 -11.30 1.38
N LEU A 65 -22.42 -10.68 2.31
CA LEU A 65 -23.00 -10.03 3.48
C LEU A 65 -23.84 -8.81 3.12
N LEU A 66 -23.36 -7.97 2.19
CA LEU A 66 -24.03 -6.75 1.76
C LEU A 66 -25.02 -6.99 0.60
N ASN A 67 -25.16 -8.23 0.14
CA ASN A 67 -26.00 -8.65 -0.99
C ASN A 67 -25.79 -7.79 -2.26
N ARG A 68 -24.55 -7.35 -2.50
CA ARG A 68 -24.15 -6.57 -3.67
C ARG A 68 -22.69 -6.85 -4.00
N LYS A 69 -22.26 -6.57 -5.23
CA LYS A 69 -20.83 -6.62 -5.56
C LYS A 69 -20.08 -5.51 -4.81
N VAL A 70 -18.97 -5.87 -4.18
CA VAL A 70 -18.04 -4.96 -3.52
C VAL A 70 -16.74 -4.99 -4.30
N SER A 71 -16.16 -3.84 -4.59
CA SER A 71 -14.87 -3.75 -5.27
C SER A 71 -13.70 -4.06 -4.32
N LEU A 72 -12.53 -4.37 -4.89
CA LEU A 72 -11.29 -4.53 -4.10
C LEU A 72 -10.95 -3.27 -3.29
N GLY A 73 -11.16 -2.08 -3.85
CA GLY A 73 -10.93 -0.81 -3.16
C GLY A 73 -11.88 -0.59 -1.97
N GLU A 74 -13.16 -0.94 -2.14
CA GLU A 74 -14.12 -0.92 -1.03
C GLU A 74 -13.78 -1.95 0.03
N THR A 75 -13.35 -3.16 -0.37
CA THR A 75 -12.91 -4.23 0.55
C THR A 75 -11.77 -3.76 1.43
N VAL A 76 -10.72 -3.17 0.83
CA VAL A 76 -9.61 -2.57 1.57
C VAL A 76 -10.09 -1.43 2.48
N GLY A 77 -11.00 -0.58 2.01
CA GLY A 77 -11.58 0.50 2.80
C GLY A 77 -12.38 0.01 4.02
N ILE A 78 -13.16 -1.06 3.86
CA ILE A 78 -13.93 -1.69 4.95
C ILE A 78 -12.95 -2.30 5.97
N LEU A 79 -11.98 -3.09 5.52
CA LEU A 79 -10.98 -3.70 6.40
C LEU A 79 -10.19 -2.64 7.16
N SER A 80 -9.71 -1.59 6.49
CA SER A 80 -8.96 -0.51 7.11
C SER A 80 -9.78 0.19 8.21
N ARG A 81 -11.06 0.51 7.94
CA ARG A 81 -11.95 1.11 8.94
C ARG A 81 -12.20 0.19 10.12
N LEU A 82 -12.47 -1.10 9.88
CA LEU A 82 -12.71 -2.09 10.93
C LEU A 82 -11.47 -2.28 11.81
N CYS A 83 -10.30 -2.46 11.21
CA CYS A 83 -9.04 -2.62 11.94
C CYS A 83 -8.67 -1.34 12.71
N SER A 84 -8.88 -0.15 12.13
CA SER A 84 -8.60 1.12 12.80
C SER A 84 -9.52 1.35 14.00
N ALA A 85 -10.82 1.10 13.85
CA ALA A 85 -11.78 1.20 14.95
C ALA A 85 -11.47 0.21 16.07
N ARG A 86 -11.09 -1.03 15.73
CA ARG A 86 -10.69 -2.04 16.70
C ARG A 86 -9.38 -1.69 17.41
N MET A 87 -8.41 -1.12 16.69
CA MET A 87 -7.14 -0.68 17.27
C MET A 87 -7.33 0.43 18.32
N GLN A 88 -8.33 1.30 18.15
CA GLN A 88 -8.66 2.34 19.14
C GLN A 88 -9.14 1.78 20.49
N LEU A 89 -9.61 0.53 20.52
CA LEU A 89 -10.06 -0.15 21.74
C LEU A 89 -8.89 -0.79 22.51
N VAL A 90 -7.74 -0.94 21.88
CA VAL A 90 -6.56 -1.51 22.54
C VAL A 90 -6.02 -0.46 23.53
N PRO A 91 -5.94 -0.78 24.83
CA PRO A 91 -5.36 0.13 25.81
C PRO A 91 -3.91 0.45 25.41
N GLY A 92 -3.41 1.64 25.77
CA GLY A 92 -2.08 2.13 25.36
C GLY A 92 -0.87 1.30 25.82
N GLU A 93 -1.09 0.12 26.37
CA GLU A 93 -0.06 -0.87 26.65
C GLU A 93 0.42 -1.51 25.34
N LYS A 94 1.75 -1.59 25.19
CA LYS A 94 2.36 -2.21 24.01
C LYS A 94 2.26 -3.72 24.14
N ALA A 95 1.60 -4.36 23.17
CA ALA A 95 1.68 -5.81 22.99
C ALA A 95 3.14 -6.25 22.88
N ARG A 96 3.53 -7.32 23.57
CA ARG A 96 4.88 -7.89 23.49
C ARG A 96 5.05 -8.73 22.23
N ASN A 97 3.97 -9.31 21.73
CA ASN A 97 3.94 -10.11 20.51
C ASN A 97 2.61 -9.96 19.75
N LEU A 98 2.55 -10.52 18.53
CA LEU A 98 1.38 -10.41 17.66
C LEU A 98 0.15 -11.11 18.25
N ASP A 99 0.34 -12.25 18.92
CA ASP A 99 -0.77 -13.03 19.50
C ASP A 99 -1.45 -12.25 20.63
N GLU A 100 -0.66 -11.60 21.49
CA GLU A 100 -1.15 -10.72 22.55
C GLU A 100 -1.87 -9.50 21.96
N LEU A 101 -1.35 -8.92 20.87
CA LEU A 101 -2.03 -7.84 20.17
C LEU A 101 -3.40 -8.28 19.63
N VAL A 102 -3.47 -9.45 18.99
CA VAL A 102 -4.72 -9.99 18.46
C VAL A 102 -5.71 -10.27 19.59
N ALA A 103 -5.25 -10.85 20.71
CA ALA A 103 -6.09 -11.09 21.88
C ALA A 103 -6.66 -9.77 22.46
N MET A 104 -5.85 -8.72 22.55
CA MET A 104 -6.29 -7.39 22.99
C MET A 104 -7.27 -6.74 22.01
N ILE A 105 -7.06 -6.88 20.69
CA ILE A 105 -7.92 -6.32 19.64
C ILE A 105 -9.30 -7.01 19.60
N ILE A 106 -9.33 -8.32 19.85
CA ILE A 106 -10.57 -9.09 19.89
C ILE A 106 -11.39 -8.66 21.11
N GLY A 107 -10.74 -8.54 22.27
CA GLY A 107 -11.35 -8.12 23.53
C GLY A 107 -12.37 -9.13 24.05
N THR A 108 -12.32 -9.44 25.35
CA THR A 108 -13.31 -10.27 26.07
C THR A 108 -14.71 -9.68 25.91
N GLU A 109 -15.68 -10.50 25.46
CA GLU A 109 -17.12 -10.18 25.57
C GLU A 109 -17.51 -9.76 27.00
#